data_AF-A0A820RRM0-F1
#
_entry.id   AF-A0A820RRM0-F1
#
_cell.length_a   1.000
_cell.length_b   1.000
_cell.length_c   1.000
_cell.angle_alpha   90.00
_cell.angle_beta   90.00
_cell.angle_gamma   90.00
#
_symmetry.space_group_name_H-M   'P 1'
#
loop_
_entity.id
_entity.type
_entity.pdbx_description
1 polymer ?
#
loop_
_entity_poly.entity_id
_entity_poly.type
_entity_poly.pdbx_seq_one_letter_code
_entity_poly.pdbx_strand_id
1 'polypeptide(L)'
;MLGSTNYIFGIYDGRTAKANTPPQALPGSNKITALFRSWFEQQKLPWDYTDFSGRSDYGPFLAKGIVAGGLFSGADERKSFEQRDRYDQMLGQGMGGVAGAIQDPCYHQACDSIQNINAFAYERMVQAAAFMLEKLAQQDNLKEFL
;
A
#
# COMPACT_ATOMS: atom_id res chain seq x y z
N MET A 1 -3.56 -5.53 -5.04
CA MET A 1 -3.67 -4.71 -6.28
C MET A 1 -2.71 -3.53 -6.19
N LEU A 2 -2.03 -3.20 -7.29
CA LEU A 2 -1.00 -2.16 -7.33
C LEU A 2 -1.19 -1.11 -8.43
N GLY A 3 -2.27 -1.20 -9.23
CA GLY A 3 -2.45 -0.38 -10.43
C GLY A 3 -3.86 0.18 -10.65
N SER A 4 -4.65 0.35 -9.58
CA SER A 4 -6.04 0.84 -9.67
C SER A 4 -6.15 2.14 -10.47
N THR A 5 -7.23 2.32 -11.23
CA THR A 5 -7.36 3.46 -12.16
C THR A 5 -7.56 4.80 -11.45
N ASN A 6 -8.25 4.82 -10.30
CA ASN A 6 -8.41 5.97 -9.41
C ASN A 6 -7.61 5.75 -8.10
N TYR A 7 -6.32 5.43 -8.28
CA TYR A 7 -5.39 4.94 -7.28
C TYR A 7 -5.24 5.78 -6.00
N ILE A 8 -4.85 5.10 -4.92
CA ILE A 8 -4.06 5.65 -3.82
C ILE A 8 -2.68 4.99 -3.81
N PHE A 9 -1.69 5.61 -3.19
CA PHE A 9 -0.42 4.99 -2.82
C PHE A 9 -0.53 4.47 -1.38
N GLY A 10 -1.29 3.38 -1.23
CA GLY A 10 -1.63 2.80 0.07
C GLY A 10 -0.51 1.94 0.65
N ILE A 11 -0.28 2.08 1.96
CA ILE A 11 0.65 1.30 2.76
C ILE A 11 -0.16 0.56 3.83
N TYR A 12 0.04 -0.75 3.97
CA TYR A 12 -0.58 -1.48 5.09
C TYR A 12 -0.04 -0.98 6.43
N ASP A 13 -0.94 -0.55 7.32
CA ASP A 13 -0.58 -0.02 8.62
C ASP A 13 -0.42 -1.13 9.67
N GLY A 14 0.81 -1.42 10.06
CA GLY A 14 1.16 -2.39 11.12
C GLY A 14 0.41 -2.22 12.43
N ARG A 15 -0.03 -1.00 12.76
CA ARG A 15 -0.74 -0.70 14.01
C ARG A 15 -2.19 -1.20 13.99
N THR A 16 -2.71 -1.53 12.80
CA THR A 16 -4.08 -2.01 12.59
C THR A 16 -4.17 -3.54 12.55
N ALA A 17 -3.06 -4.25 12.77
CA ALA A 17 -3.06 -5.70 12.90
C ALA A 17 -4.03 -6.14 14.01
N LYS A 18 -4.76 -7.24 13.77
CA LYS A 18 -5.80 -7.74 14.68
C LYS A 18 -5.23 -8.03 16.07
N ALA A 19 -6.04 -7.86 17.11
CA ALA A 19 -5.63 -8.06 18.51
C ALA A 19 -5.10 -9.47 18.83
N ASN A 20 -5.49 -10.48 18.04
CA ASN A 20 -4.98 -11.85 18.17
C ASN A 20 -3.71 -12.14 17.36
N THR A 21 -3.12 -11.13 16.72
CA THR A 21 -1.82 -11.24 16.06
C THR A 21 -0.75 -11.47 17.12
N PRO A 22 0.09 -12.51 17.01
CA PRO A 22 1.18 -12.75 17.95
C PRO A 22 2.08 -11.50 18.08
N PRO A 23 2.35 -11.02 19.30
CA PRO A 23 3.00 -9.72 19.52
C PRO A 23 4.36 -9.55 18.84
N GLN A 24 5.09 -10.65 18.63
CA GLN A 24 6.40 -10.62 17.96
C GLN A 24 6.35 -10.13 16.51
N ALA A 25 5.20 -10.19 15.83
CA ALA A 25 5.09 -9.70 14.46
C ALA A 25 4.89 -8.17 14.38
N LEU A 26 4.45 -7.54 15.48
CA LEU A 26 4.00 -6.15 15.47
C LEU A 26 5.13 -5.14 15.26
N PRO A 27 6.28 -5.23 15.97
CA PRO A 27 7.39 -4.30 15.77
C PRO A 27 7.90 -4.30 14.33
N GLY A 28 8.13 -5.48 13.76
CA GLY A 28 8.58 -5.62 12.37
C GLY A 28 7.57 -5.12 11.35
N SER A 29 6.27 -5.37 11.58
CA SER A 29 5.22 -4.90 10.67
C SER A 29 5.10 -3.37 10.70
N ASN A 30 5.21 -2.77 11.89
CA ASN A 30 5.30 -1.31 12.06
C ASN A 30 6.57 -0.75 11.41
N LYS A 31 7.69 -1.47 11.49
CA LYS A 31 8.94 -1.06 10.85
C LYS A 31 8.84 -1.08 9.33
N ILE A 32 8.24 -2.11 8.73
CA ILE A 32 7.97 -2.17 7.29
C ILE A 32 7.05 -1.02 6.87
N THR A 33 6.00 -0.74 7.64
CA THR A 33 5.10 0.41 7.42
C THR A 33 5.89 1.72 7.35
N ALA A 34 6.76 1.95 8.34
CA ALA A 34 7.58 3.16 8.42
C ALA A 34 8.59 3.25 7.26
N LEU A 35 9.19 2.14 6.84
CA LEU A 35 10.13 2.09 5.71
C LEU A 35 9.44 2.43 4.38
N PHE A 36 8.24 1.91 4.12
CA PHE A 36 7.47 2.31 2.95
C PHE A 36 7.11 3.79 2.99
N ARG A 37 6.64 4.30 4.15
CA ARG A 37 6.30 5.72 4.31
C ARG A 37 7.51 6.60 3.98
N SER A 38 8.66 6.28 4.56
CA SER A 38 9.90 7.02 4.30
C SER A 38 10.31 6.96 2.82
N TRP A 39 10.07 5.85 2.13
CA TRP A 39 10.31 5.75 0.69
C TRP A 39 9.41 6.72 -0.10
N PHE A 40 8.09 6.71 0.13
CA PHE A 40 7.18 7.63 -0.57
C PHE A 40 7.51 9.10 -0.26
N GLU A 41 7.85 9.43 0.99
CA GLU A 41 8.30 10.77 1.39
C GLU A 41 9.58 11.20 0.65
N GLN A 42 10.57 10.31 0.55
CA GLN A 42 11.82 10.57 -0.19
C GLN A 42 11.57 10.76 -1.69
N GLN A 43 10.65 9.99 -2.28
CA GLN A 43 10.23 10.16 -3.67
C GLN A 43 9.31 11.37 -3.90
N LYS A 44 8.95 12.10 -2.83
CA LYS A 44 7.98 13.21 -2.85
C LYS A 44 6.62 12.81 -3.42
N LEU A 45 6.21 11.57 -3.16
CA LEU A 45 4.92 11.02 -3.56
C LEU A 45 3.93 11.10 -2.39
N PRO A 46 2.63 11.31 -2.66
CA PRO A 46 1.61 11.14 -1.64
C PRO A 46 1.58 9.67 -1.19
N TRP A 47 0.99 9.43 -0.03
CA TRP A 47 0.73 8.08 0.48
C TRP A 47 -0.49 8.08 1.40
N ASP A 48 -1.11 6.92 1.58
CA ASP A 48 -2.22 6.70 2.52
C ASP A 48 -1.98 5.42 3.31
N TYR A 49 -2.61 5.30 4.47
CA TYR A 49 -2.69 4.02 5.17
C TYR A 49 -3.88 3.22 4.67
N THR A 50 -3.71 1.90 4.66
CA THR A 50 -4.78 0.93 4.54
C THR A 50 -4.67 -0.10 5.65
N ASP A 51 -5.79 -0.60 6.13
CA ASP A 51 -5.81 -1.47 7.30
C ASP A 51 -5.40 -2.90 6.96
N PHE A 52 -4.80 -3.59 7.93
CA PHE A 52 -4.72 -5.05 7.98
C PHE A 52 -6.09 -5.69 8.28
N SER A 53 -7.07 -5.44 7.41
CA SER A 53 -8.45 -5.95 7.49
C SER A 53 -8.55 -7.48 7.52
N GLY A 54 -7.52 -8.19 7.06
CA GLY A 54 -7.50 -9.63 6.85
C GLY A 54 -8.07 -10.08 5.51
N ARG A 55 -8.38 -9.13 4.60
CA ARG A 55 -8.87 -9.39 3.24
C ARG A 55 -7.73 -9.54 2.21
N SER A 56 -6.62 -10.16 2.58
CA SER A 56 -5.48 -10.42 1.68
C SER A 56 -4.53 -11.48 2.28
N ASP A 57 -3.53 -11.89 1.51
CA ASP A 57 -2.66 -13.03 1.81
C ASP A 57 -1.71 -12.83 3.00
N TYR A 58 -1.52 -11.60 3.48
CA TYR A 58 -0.74 -11.35 4.71
C TYR A 58 -1.38 -11.99 5.96
N GLY A 59 -2.70 -12.26 5.93
CA GLY A 59 -3.47 -12.68 7.10
C GLY A 59 -2.92 -13.95 7.77
N PRO A 60 -2.74 -15.06 7.03
CA PRO A 60 -2.14 -16.28 7.55
C PRO A 60 -0.71 -16.11 8.09
N PHE A 61 0.11 -15.23 7.50
CA PHE A 61 1.47 -14.94 8.00
C PHE A 61 1.42 -14.24 9.36
N LEU A 62 0.64 -13.16 9.45
CA LEU A 62 0.41 -12.45 10.71
C LEU A 62 -0.14 -13.39 11.78
N ALA A 63 -1.10 -14.27 11.44
CA ALA A 63 -1.66 -15.25 12.38
C ALA A 63 -0.63 -16.27 12.92
N LYS A 64 0.52 -16.43 12.24
CA LYS A 64 1.65 -17.27 12.68
C LYS A 64 2.79 -16.47 13.30
N GLY A 65 2.60 -15.17 13.52
CA GLY A 65 3.64 -14.31 14.10
C GLY A 65 4.75 -13.98 13.10
N ILE A 66 4.51 -14.17 11.81
CA ILE A 66 5.43 -13.77 10.75
C ILE A 66 5.12 -12.31 10.41
N VAL A 67 6.15 -11.47 10.46
CA VAL A 67 6.09 -10.05 10.10
C VAL A 67 5.53 -9.90 8.67
N ALA A 68 4.59 -8.98 8.50
CA ALA A 68 4.03 -8.67 7.20
C ALA A 68 3.90 -7.15 6.99
N GLY A 69 3.86 -6.77 5.73
CA GLY A 69 3.66 -5.41 5.27
C GLY A 69 3.35 -5.45 3.79
N GLY A 70 3.02 -4.30 3.21
CA GLY A 70 2.79 -4.24 1.78
C GLY A 70 2.11 -2.97 1.34
N LEU A 71 1.67 -3.03 0.09
CA LEU A 71 1.15 -1.90 -0.64
C LEU A 71 -0.22 -2.23 -1.22
N PHE A 72 -1.02 -1.20 -1.44
CA PHE A 72 -2.37 -1.31 -1.97
C PHE A 72 -2.73 -0.06 -2.78
N SER A 73 -3.21 -0.24 -3.99
CA SER A 73 -3.60 0.89 -4.85
C SER A 73 -5.07 1.30 -4.76
N GLY A 74 -5.89 0.57 -4.01
CA GLY A 74 -7.32 0.79 -3.91
C GLY A 74 -8.18 -0.34 -4.51
N ALA A 75 -9.45 -0.38 -4.13
CA ALA A 75 -10.44 -1.37 -4.58
C ALA A 75 -11.85 -0.75 -4.68
N ASP A 76 -12.82 -1.30 -3.95
CA ASP A 76 -14.22 -0.90 -3.86
C ASP A 76 -14.48 0.37 -3.03
N GLU A 77 -13.44 0.92 -2.40
CA GLU A 77 -13.52 2.15 -1.61
C GLU A 77 -13.63 3.39 -2.51
N ARG A 78 -14.29 4.45 -2.01
CA ARG A 78 -14.38 5.74 -2.72
C ARG A 78 -13.22 6.65 -2.33
N LYS A 79 -12.60 7.28 -3.31
CA LYS A 79 -11.58 8.30 -3.07
C LYS A 79 -12.21 9.55 -2.42
N SER A 80 -11.64 10.03 -1.33
CA SER A 80 -12.13 11.24 -0.67
C SER A 80 -11.73 12.51 -1.45
N PHE A 81 -12.38 13.64 -1.13
CA PHE A 81 -12.00 14.94 -1.71
C PHE A 81 -10.60 15.34 -1.26
N GLU A 82 -10.30 15.16 0.02
CA GLU A 82 -8.99 15.45 0.62
C GLU A 82 -7.87 14.60 0.00
N GLN A 83 -8.14 13.32 -0.28
CA GLN A 83 -7.20 12.47 -0.99
C GLN A 83 -6.94 12.99 -2.40
N ARG A 84 -8.00 13.27 -3.18
CA ARG A 84 -7.87 13.81 -4.54
C ARG A 84 -7.09 15.12 -4.55
N ASP A 85 -7.44 16.08 -3.69
CA ASP A 85 -6.79 17.39 -3.61
C ASP A 85 -5.32 17.29 -3.22
N ARG A 86 -4.98 16.45 -2.23
CA ARG A 86 -3.58 16.22 -1.83
C ARG A 86 -2.75 15.59 -2.94
N TYR A 87 -3.33 14.64 -3.69
CA TYR A 87 -2.62 14.01 -4.79
C TYR A 87 -2.42 14.97 -5.96
N ASP A 88 -3.43 15.77 -6.31
CA ASP A 88 -3.29 16.84 -7.33
C ASP A 88 -2.18 17.83 -6.92
N GLN A 89 -2.14 18.23 -5.65
CA GLN A 89 -1.12 19.15 -5.14
C GLN A 89 0.30 18.58 -5.25
N MET A 90 0.48 17.28 -4.97
CA MET A 90 1.80 16.65 -4.95
C MET A 90 2.27 16.14 -6.31
N LEU A 91 1.35 15.69 -7.16
CA LEU A 91 1.65 15.02 -8.43
C LEU A 91 1.41 15.90 -9.66
N GLY A 92 0.67 16.99 -9.50
CA GLY A 92 0.23 17.87 -10.59
C GLY A 92 -1.28 17.76 -10.84
N GLN A 93 -1.86 18.85 -11.34
CA GLN A 93 -3.30 18.95 -11.58
C GLN A 93 -3.80 17.84 -12.52
N GLY A 94 -4.83 17.11 -12.08
CA GLY A 94 -5.44 16.02 -12.83
C GLY A 94 -4.87 14.64 -12.50
N MET A 95 -3.80 14.58 -11.70
CA MET A 95 -3.19 13.32 -11.27
C MET A 95 -3.86 12.74 -10.02
N GLY A 96 -4.63 13.54 -9.27
CA GLY A 96 -5.33 13.12 -8.07
C GLY A 96 -6.51 12.18 -8.30
N GLY A 97 -6.94 12.01 -9.55
CA GLY A 97 -8.09 11.19 -9.91
C GLY A 97 -9.42 11.86 -9.60
N VAL A 98 -10.46 11.07 -9.32
CA VAL A 98 -11.84 11.56 -9.20
C VAL A 98 -12.34 11.34 -7.77
N ALA A 99 -12.59 12.44 -7.05
CA ALA A 99 -13.19 12.41 -5.73
C ALA A 99 -14.62 11.85 -5.79
N GLY A 100 -14.99 11.07 -4.78
CA GLY A 100 -16.29 10.39 -4.71
C GLY A 100 -16.42 9.18 -5.63
N ALA A 101 -15.54 8.96 -6.60
CA ALA A 101 -15.53 7.75 -7.42
C ALA A 101 -14.84 6.58 -6.71
N ILE A 102 -15.21 5.36 -7.08
CA ILE A 102 -14.54 4.12 -6.63
C ILE A 102 -13.06 4.17 -7.06
N GLN A 103 -12.15 3.70 -6.22
CA GLN A 103 -10.70 3.67 -6.51
C GLN A 103 -10.36 2.69 -7.65
N ASP A 104 -11.03 1.55 -7.71
CA ASP A 104 -11.03 0.62 -8.83
C ASP A 104 -12.46 0.23 -9.25
N PRO A 105 -13.07 0.92 -10.23
CA PRO A 105 -14.43 0.64 -10.68
C PRO A 105 -14.63 -0.75 -11.29
N CYS A 106 -13.55 -1.43 -11.67
CA CYS A 106 -13.58 -2.77 -12.26
C CYS A 106 -13.18 -3.86 -11.27
N TYR A 107 -12.97 -3.55 -9.98
CA TYR A 107 -12.67 -4.56 -8.97
C TYR A 107 -13.68 -5.72 -8.98
N HIS A 108 -13.18 -6.95 -9.23
CA HIS A 108 -13.97 -8.18 -9.40
C HIS A 108 -15.04 -8.12 -10.51
N GLN A 109 -14.87 -7.26 -11.50
CA GLN A 109 -15.74 -7.16 -12.68
C GLN A 109 -15.04 -7.73 -13.91
N ALA A 110 -15.82 -8.04 -14.96
CA ALA A 110 -15.28 -8.53 -16.24
C ALA A 110 -14.34 -7.52 -16.94
N CYS A 111 -14.41 -6.24 -16.58
CA CYS A 111 -13.53 -5.20 -17.11
C CYS A 111 -12.18 -5.11 -16.39
N ASP A 112 -11.90 -5.95 -15.39
CA ASP A 112 -10.58 -6.05 -14.76
C ASP A 112 -9.58 -6.75 -15.70
N SER A 113 -9.06 -5.98 -16.65
CA SER A 113 -8.12 -6.41 -17.66
C SER A 113 -6.88 -5.51 -17.66
N ILE A 114 -5.94 -5.75 -18.58
CA ILE A 114 -4.78 -4.86 -18.78
C ILE A 114 -5.17 -3.42 -19.14
N GLN A 115 -6.41 -3.20 -19.60
CA GLN A 115 -6.94 -1.86 -19.85
C GLN A 115 -7.35 -1.12 -18.57
N ASN A 116 -7.51 -1.83 -17.44
CA ASN A 116 -7.86 -1.26 -16.12
C ASN A 116 -6.63 -1.03 -15.24
N ILE A 117 -5.49 -0.62 -15.83
CA ILE A 117 -4.26 -0.35 -15.09
C ILE A 117 -3.83 1.09 -15.29
N ASN A 118 -3.70 1.85 -14.21
CA ASN A 118 -2.98 3.12 -14.23
C ASN A 118 -1.47 2.85 -14.24
N ALA A 119 -0.83 3.03 -15.40
CA ALA A 119 0.58 2.73 -15.59
C ALA A 119 1.51 3.54 -14.67
N PHE A 120 1.20 4.83 -14.45
CA PHE A 120 1.97 5.67 -13.54
C PHE A 120 1.91 5.14 -12.10
N ALA A 121 0.70 4.83 -11.61
CA ALA A 121 0.54 4.32 -10.26
C ALA A 121 1.23 2.95 -10.09
N TYR A 122 1.04 2.06 -11.06
CA TYR A 122 1.66 0.74 -11.08
C TYR A 122 3.19 0.81 -11.01
N GLU A 123 3.81 1.67 -11.82
CA GLU A 123 5.27 1.85 -11.80
C GLU A 123 5.77 2.26 -10.42
N ARG A 124 5.15 3.26 -9.77
CA ARG A 124 5.58 3.73 -8.44
C ARG A 124 5.38 2.68 -7.37
N MET A 125 4.29 1.93 -7.42
CA MET A 125 4.01 0.85 -6.48
C MET A 125 4.99 -0.32 -6.64
N VAL A 126 5.37 -0.66 -7.87
CA VAL A 126 6.40 -1.68 -8.14
C VAL A 126 7.78 -1.21 -7.68
N GLN A 127 8.14 0.05 -7.89
CA GLN A 127 9.40 0.62 -7.38
C GLN A 127 9.47 0.58 -5.85
N ALA A 128 8.37 0.92 -5.16
CA ALA A 128 8.27 0.82 -3.70
C ALA A 128 8.44 -0.64 -3.23
N ALA A 129 7.78 -1.59 -3.90
CA ALA A 129 7.91 -3.00 -3.59
C ALA A 129 9.36 -3.51 -3.79
N ALA A 130 10.00 -3.13 -4.90
CA ALA A 130 11.38 -3.47 -5.20
C ALA A 130 12.35 -2.89 -4.15
N PHE A 131 12.16 -1.62 -3.76
CA PHE A 131 12.92 -1.01 -2.66
C PHE A 131 12.82 -1.82 -1.38
N MET A 132 11.62 -2.25 -0.98
CA MET A 132 11.44 -3.02 0.25
C MET A 132 12.15 -4.37 0.17
N LEU A 133 12.01 -5.07 -0.96
CA LEU A 133 12.69 -6.35 -1.17
C LEU A 133 14.21 -6.21 -1.05
N GLU A 134 14.79 -5.22 -1.74
CA GLU A 134 16.22 -4.93 -1.67
C GLU A 134 16.64 -4.56 -0.24
N LYS A 135 15.90 -3.66 0.41
CA LYS A 135 16.21 -3.17 1.75
C LYS A 135 16.24 -4.31 2.76
N LEU A 136 15.28 -5.24 2.70
CA LEU A 136 15.23 -6.39 3.61
C LEU A 136 16.28 -7.45 3.26
N ALA A 137 16.54 -7.69 1.97
CA ALA A 137 17.53 -8.68 1.53
C ALA A 137 18.98 -8.29 1.87
N GLN A 138 19.26 -7.00 2.03
CA GLN A 138 20.58 -6.48 2.41
C GLN A 138 20.84 -6.48 3.94
N GLN A 139 19.91 -6.99 4.77
CA GLN A 139 20.13 -7.04 6.21
C GLN A 139 20.90 -8.31 6.61
N ASP A 140 22.04 -8.15 7.28
CA ASP A 140 22.85 -9.27 7.79
C ASP A 140 22.06 -10.15 8.77
N ASN A 141 21.21 -9.53 9.59
CA ASN A 141 20.31 -10.21 10.51
C ASN A 141 18.88 -9.66 10.39
N LEU A 142 18.12 -10.22 9.45
CA LEU A 142 16.74 -9.80 9.20
C LEU A 142 15.82 -9.94 10.43
N LYS A 143 16.06 -10.96 11.29
CA LYS A 143 15.24 -11.21 12.49
C LYS A 143 15.46 -10.20 13.61
N GLU A 144 16.65 -9.62 13.68
CA GLU A 144 16.94 -8.54 14.63
C GLU A 144 16.56 -7.19 14.05
N PHE A 145 16.67 -7.05 12.73
CA PHE A 145 16.21 -5.85 12.05
C PHE A 145 14.70 -5.66 12.18
N LEU A 146 13.90 -6.70 12.02
CA LEU A 146 12.44 -6.65 12.13
C LEU A 146 11.95 -6.90 13.56
#